data_AF-A0A3P7F8V4-F1
#
_entry.id   AF-A0A3P7F8V4-F1
#
_cell.length_a   1.000
_cell.length_b   1.000
_cell.length_c   1.000
_cell.angle_alpha   90.00
_cell.angle_beta   90.00
_cell.angle_gamma   90.00
#
_symmetry.space_group_name_H-M   'P 1'
#
loop_
_entity.id
_entity.type
_entity.pdbx_description
1 polymer ?
#
loop_
_entity_poly.entity_id
_entity_poly.type
_entity_poly.pdbx_seq_one_letter_code
_entity_poly.pdbx_strand_id
1 'polypeptide(L)' 'MVCPYSGEPLDENNPPFMLPNGRVYGERSIEKLCKDNQIECPRTREVFPLSQVVRVFVL' A
#
# COMPACT_ATOMS: atom_id res chain seq x y z
N MET A 1 -11.15 -7.39 2.99
CA MET A 1 -10.91 -5.93 3.17
C MET A 1 -10.57 -5.37 1.80
N VAL A 2 -11.15 -4.27 1.32
CA VAL A 2 -10.89 -3.78 -0.06
C VAL A 2 -9.93 -2.60 -0.05
N CYS A 3 -9.00 -2.58 -1.01
CA CYS A 3 -8.03 -1.51 -1.13
C CYS A 3 -8.73 -0.21 -1.57
N PRO A 4 -8.62 0.90 -0.83
CA PRO A 4 -9.31 2.15 -1.16
C PRO A 4 -8.75 2.88 -2.39
N TYR A 5 -7.67 2.37 -3.01
CA TYR A 5 -7.10 2.92 -4.24
C TYR A 5 -7.39 2.05 -5.46
N SER A 6 -6.93 0.78 -5.46
CA SER A 6 -7.24 -0.14 -6.58
C SER A 6 -8.72 -0.54 -6.65
N GLY A 7 -9.44 -0.51 -5.52
CA GLY A 7 -10.74 -1.19 -5.41
C GLY A 7 -10.64 -2.72 -5.40
N GLU A 8 -9.42 -3.27 -5.46
CA GLU A 8 -9.16 -4.70 -5.43
C GLU A 8 -9.24 -5.24 -4.00
N PRO A 9 -9.71 -6.49 -3.82
CA PRO A 9 -9.72 -7.11 -2.51
C PRO A 9 -8.29 -7.44 -2.06
N LEU A 10 -8.08 -7.36 -0.74
CA LEU A 10 -6.85 -7.72 -0.05
C LEU A 10 -6.98 -9.18 0.37
N ASP A 11 -6.25 -10.05 -0.33
CA ASP A 11 -6.27 -11.51 -0.18
C ASP A 11 -4.82 -12.04 -0.27
N GLU A 12 -4.65 -13.36 -0.28
CA GLU A 12 -3.33 -14.01 -0.39
C GLU A 12 -2.55 -13.58 -1.64
N ASN A 13 -3.26 -13.32 -2.75
CA ASN A 13 -2.66 -12.83 -4.01
C ASN A 13 -2.39 -11.31 -4.00
N ASN A 14 -2.94 -10.58 -3.04
CA ASN A 14 -2.79 -9.13 -2.92
C ASN A 14 -2.66 -8.76 -1.43
N PRO A 15 -1.53 -9.13 -0.81
CA PRO A 15 -1.37 -9.00 0.63
C PRO A 15 -1.44 -7.51 1.04
N PRO A 16 -1.98 -7.22 2.24
CA PRO A 16 -2.04 -5.86 2.74
C PRO A 16 -0.66 -5.33 3.18
N PHE A 17 -0.32 -4.14 2.72
CA PHE A 17 0.83 -3.34 3.11
C PHE A 17 0.37 -2.06 3.79
N MET A 18 1.01 -1.71 4.89
CA MET A 18 0.72 -0.51 5.65
C MET A 18 1.81 0.54 5.42
N LEU A 19 1.38 1.74 5.05
CA LEU A 19 2.22 2.93 5.06
C LEU A 19 2.36 3.49 6.48
N PRO A 20 3.43 4.25 6.76
CA PRO A 20 3.64 4.90 8.06
C PRO A 20 2.49 5.84 8.47
N ASN A 21 1.66 6.27 7.53
CA ASN A 21 0.43 7.03 7.78
C ASN A 21 -0.73 6.23 8.38
N GLY A 22 -0.55 4.93 8.63
CA GLY A 22 -1.60 4.04 9.12
C GLY A 22 -2.60 3.62 8.04
N ARG A 23 -2.33 3.89 6.76
CA ARG A 23 -3.17 3.47 5.63
C ARG A 23 -2.67 2.15 5.07
N VAL A 24 -3.62 1.26 4.77
CA VAL A 24 -3.34 -0.06 4.21
C VAL A 24 -3.73 -0.09 2.74
N TYR A 25 -2.81 -0.57 1.91
CA TYR A 25 -2.99 -0.78 0.47
C TYR A 25 -2.53 -2.18 0.10
N GLY A 26 -3.04 -2.73 -1.00
CA GLY A 26 -2.58 -4.03 -1.48
C GLY A 26 -1.24 -3.90 -2.20
N GLU A 27 -0.48 -4.99 -2.26
CA GLU A 27 0.77 -5.10 -3.03
C GLU A 27 0.64 -4.50 -4.44
N ARG A 28 -0.42 -4.87 -5.17
CA ARG A 28 -0.65 -4.38 -6.54
C ARG A 28 -0.86 -2.88 -6.60
N SER A 29 -1.45 -2.30 -5.56
CA SER A 29 -1.59 -0.85 -5.43
C SER A 29 -0.26 -0.21 -5.08
N ILE A 30 0.52 -0.81 -4.17
CA ILE A 30 1.85 -0.34 -3.83
C ILE A 30 2.76 -0.34 -5.07
N GLU A 31 2.75 -1.38 -5.90
CA GLU A 31 3.51 -1.41 -7.16
C GLU A 31 3.10 -0.28 -8.12
N LYS A 32 1.81 0.03 -8.21
CA LYS A 32 1.32 1.15 -9.04
C LYS A 32 1.64 2.53 -8.45
N LEU A 33 1.66 2.64 -7.13
CA LEU A 33 1.95 3.88 -6.39
C LEU A 33 3.45 4.09 -6.20
N CYS A 34 4.25 3.03 -6.31
CA CYS A 34 5.69 3.06 -6.23
C CYS A 34 6.26 3.66 -7.52
N LYS A 35 6.99 4.77 -7.37
CA LYS A 35 7.69 5.47 -8.44
C LYS A 35 9.04 5.89 -7.89
N ASP A 36 10.12 5.52 -8.59
CA ASP A 36 11.49 5.83 -8.16
C ASP A 36 11.78 5.46 -6.69
N ASN A 37 11.37 4.25 -6.26
CA ASN A 37 11.53 3.75 -4.88
C ASN A 37 10.73 4.51 -3.80
N GLN A 38 9.77 5.34 -4.20
CA GLN A 38 8.92 6.11 -3.32
C GLN A 38 7.45 5.84 -3.63
N ILE A 39 6.63 5.74 -2.59
CA ILE A 39 5.21 5.44 -2.68
C ILE A 39 4.45 6.72 -2.35
N GLU A 40 3.70 7.23 -3.32
CA GLU A 40 2.81 8.36 -3.09
C GLU A 40 1.46 7.88 -2.58
N CYS A 41 1.00 8.42 -1.46
CA CYS A 41 -0.32 8.16 -0.94
C CYS A 41 -1.36 8.96 -1.75
N PRO A 42 -2.30 8.31 -2.47
CA PRO A 42 -3.28 9.00 -3.33
C PRO A 42 -4.31 9.82 -2.54
N ARG A 43 -4.39 9.61 -1.22
CA ARG A 43 -5.36 10.26 -0.33
C ARG A 43 -4.79 11.49 0.36
N THR A 44 -3.54 11.41 0.80
CA THR A 44 -2.88 12.52 1.52
C THR A 44 -1.85 13.24 0.67
N ARG A 45 -1.50 12.69 -0.51
CA ARG A 45 -0.42 13.14 -1.40
C ARG A 45 0.95 13.18 -0.73
N GLU A 46 1.10 12.44 0.36
CA GLU A 46 2.38 12.28 1.04
C GLU A 46 3.18 11.17 0.37
N VAL A 47 4.48 11.38 0.25
CA VAL A 47 5.39 10.46 -0.41
C VAL A 47 6.26 9.79 0.65
N PHE A 48 6.27 8.46 0.64
CA PHE A 48 7.04 7.66 1.59
C PHE A 48 8.05 6.79 0.87
N PRO A 49 9.27 6.63 1.38
CA PRO A 49 10.20 5.67 0.82
C PRO A 49 9.65 4.25 0.97
N LEU A 50 9.89 3.39 -0.02
CA LEU A 50 9.44 1.99 0.00
C LEU A 50 9.99 1.22 1.22
N SER A 51 11.15 1.62 1.76
CA SER A 51 11.71 1.07 3.00
C SER A 51 10.86 1.32 4.25
N GLN A 52 9.96 2.31 4.25
CA GLN A 52 9.04 2.56 5.38
C GLN A 52 7.73 1.79 5.26
N VAL A 53 7.47 1.14 4.13
CA VAL A 53 6.23 0.41 3.92
C VAL A 53 6.38 -1.00 4.47
N VAL A 54 5.48 -1.35 5.39
CA VAL A 54 5.55 -2.61 6.14
C VAL A 54 4.46 -3.55 5.63
N ARG A 55 4.85 -4.78 5.29
CA ARG A 55 3.88 -5.82 4.97
C ARG A 55 3.15 -6.24 6.24
N VAL A 56 1.83 -6.16 6.24
CA VAL A 56 1.00 -6.59 7.36
C VAL A 56 0.47 -7.98 7.03
N PHE A 57 0.79 -8.95 7.88
CA PHE A 57 0.11 -10.24 7.88
C PHE A 57 -0.93 -10.22 8.99
N VAL A 58 -2.17 -10.54 8.65
CA VAL A 58 -3.20 -10.89 9.63
C VAL A 58 -3.15 -12.41 9.76
N LEU A 59 -2.78 -12.89 10.95
CA LEU A 59 -2.74 -14.31 11.34
C LEU A 59 -4.16 -14.88 11.50
#